data_AF-A0A1I0Y1R2-F1
#
_entry.id   AF-A0A1I0Y1R2-F1
#
_cell.length_a   1.000
_cell.length_b   1.000
_cell.length_c   1.000
_cell.angle_alpha   90.00
_cell.angle_beta   90.00
_cell.angle_gamma   90.00
#
_symmetry.space_group_name_H-M   'P 1'
#
loop_
_entity.id
_entity.type
_entity.pdbx_description
1 polymer ?
#
loop_
_entity_poly.entity_id
_entity_poly.type
_entity_poly.pdbx_seq_one_letter_code
_entity_poly.pdbx_strand_id
1 'polypeptide(L)' 'MPRNIAYQLASDEAVGSEELEAAIAYLNDKIRSAELRHEPIPFLAYRNKVIFQTTLNLRREFPSQHEN' A
#
# COMPACT_ATOMS: atom_id res chain seq x y z
N MET A 1 -2.44 -6.96 -13.34
CA MET A 1 -2.51 -5.48 -13.15
C MET A 1 -2.61 -5.18 -11.65
N PRO A 2 -2.02 -4.07 -11.15
CA PRO A 2 -1.96 -3.72 -9.72
C PRO A 2 -3.30 -3.81 -8.96
N ARG A 3 -4.40 -3.49 -9.66
CA ARG A 3 -5.77 -3.57 -9.12
C ARG A 3 -6.18 -4.98 -8.68
N ASN A 4 -5.86 -6.02 -9.44
CA ASN A 4 -6.23 -7.41 -9.09
C ASN A 4 -5.48 -7.89 -7.83
N ILE A 5 -4.21 -7.46 -7.69
CA ILE A 5 -3.39 -7.77 -6.52
C ILE A 5 -3.94 -7.05 -5.29
N ALA A 6 -4.36 -5.79 -5.43
CA ALA A 6 -4.95 -5.03 -4.34
C ALA A 6 -6.26 -5.65 -3.83
N TYR A 7 -7.12 -6.18 -4.71
CA TYR A 7 -8.31 -6.93 -4.28
C TYR A 7 -7.95 -8.21 -3.51
N GLN A 8 -6.97 -8.98 -3.98
CA GLN A 8 -6.50 -10.17 -3.26
C GLN A 8 -5.96 -9.83 -1.86
N LEU A 9 -5.12 -8.80 -1.76
CA LEU A 9 -4.57 -8.34 -0.48
C LEU A 9 -5.62 -7.72 0.43
N ALA A 10 -6.67 -7.10 -0.14
CA ALA A 10 -7.74 -6.52 0.67
C ALA A 10 -8.54 -7.61 1.39
N SER A 11 -8.65 -8.80 0.79
CA SER A 11 -9.30 -9.97 1.38
C SER A 11 -8.38 -10.86 2.23
N ASP A 12 -7.08 -10.54 2.32
CA ASP A 12 -6.09 -11.29 3.10
C ASP A 12 -5.82 -10.58 4.44
N GLU A 13 -6.07 -11.26 5.56
CA GLU A 13 -5.89 -10.71 6.92
C GLU A 13 -4.50 -10.96 7.52
N ALA A 14 -3.59 -11.62 6.80
CA ALA A 14 -2.22 -11.87 7.28
C ALA A 14 -1.44 -10.57 7.55
N VAL A 15 -1.89 -9.44 7.00
CA VAL A 15 -1.33 -8.11 7.23
C VAL A 15 -2.47 -7.16 7.60
N GLY A 16 -2.44 -6.59 8.79
CA GLY A 16 -3.43 -5.63 9.27
C GLY A 16 -3.33 -4.28 8.55
N SER A 17 -4.33 -3.43 8.80
CA SER A 17 -4.40 -2.09 8.17
C SER A 17 -3.29 -1.17 8.70
N GLU A 18 -2.87 -1.33 9.95
CA GLU A 18 -1.77 -0.57 10.55
C GLU A 18 -0.43 -0.89 9.88
N GLU A 19 -0.17 -2.17 9.59
CA GLU A 19 1.03 -2.59 8.88
C GLU A 19 1.04 -2.09 7.43
N LEU A 20 -0.13 -2.04 6.76
CA LEU A 20 -0.26 -1.43 5.44
C LEU A 20 0.05 0.07 5.49
N GLU A 21 -0.44 0.80 6.50
CA GLU A 21 -0.16 2.22 6.70
C GLU A 21 1.32 2.48 6.95
N ALA A 22 1.96 1.67 7.80
CA ALA A 22 3.40 1.74 8.05
C ALA A 22 4.22 1.47 6.78
N ALA A 23 3.82 0.47 5.98
CA ALA A 23 4.47 0.17 4.71
C ALA A 23 4.32 1.33 3.70
N ILE A 24 3.13 1.95 3.60
CA ILE A 24 2.90 3.12 2.75
C ILE A 24 3.78 4.29 3.19
N ALA A 25 3.90 4.55 4.50
CA ALA A 25 4.75 5.60 5.05
C ALA A 25 6.23 5.39 4.70
N TYR A 26 6.75 4.16 4.89
CA TYR A 26 8.11 3.80 4.51
C TYR A 26 8.37 3.99 3.02
N LEU A 27 7.44 3.56 2.16
CA LEU A 27 7.59 3.68 0.70
C LEU A 27 7.53 5.14 0.25
N ASN A 28 6.72 5.98 0.90
CA ASN A 28 6.70 7.42 0.68
C ASN A 28 8.05 8.06 1.03
N ASP A 29 8.62 7.74 2.17
CA ASP A 29 9.91 8.27 2.59
C ASP A 29 11.04 7.88 1.63
N LYS A 30 11.01 6.63 1.14
CA LYS A 30 11.97 6.13 0.15
C LYS A 30 11.88 6.88 -1.18
N ILE A 31 10.66 7.16 -1.66
CA ILE A 31 10.44 7.92 -2.90
C ILE A 31 10.90 9.37 -2.71
N ARG A 32 10.49 10.01 -1.60
CA ARG A 32 10.87 11.39 -1.27
C ARG A 32 12.39 11.54 -1.13
N SER A 33 13.05 10.57 -0.51
CA SER A 33 14.51 10.56 -0.39
C SER A 33 15.21 10.50 -1.76
N ALA A 34 14.70 9.69 -2.69
CA ALA A 34 15.23 9.64 -4.05
C ALA A 34 15.05 10.98 -4.79
N GLU A 35 13.87 11.61 -4.65
CA GLU A 35 13.60 12.94 -5.22
C GLU A 35 14.55 14.01 -4.66
N LEU A 36 14.77 14.03 -3.34
CA LEU A 36 15.69 14.96 -2.68
C LEU A 36 17.16 14.77 -3.11
N ARG A 37 17.55 13.54 -3.47
CA ARG A 37 18.90 13.23 -3.98
C ARG A 37 19.03 13.36 -5.49
N HIS A 38 17.98 13.79 -6.20
CA HIS A 38 17.91 13.80 -7.67
C HIS A 38 18.21 12.43 -8.30
N GLU A 39 17.85 11.35 -7.60
CA GLU A 39 17.97 9.98 -8.07
C GLU A 39 16.70 9.53 -8.82
N PRO A 40 16.80 8.51 -9.69
CA PRO A 40 15.62 7.89 -10.28
C PRO A 40 14.65 7.37 -9.22
N ILE A 41 13.36 7.61 -9.41
CA ILE A 41 12.32 7.11 -8.50
C ILE A 41 12.36 5.57 -8.49
N PRO A 42 12.48 4.93 -7.31
CA PRO A 42 12.52 3.48 -7.24
C PRO A 42 11.17 2.88 -7.67
N PHE A 43 11.12 2.30 -8.88
CA PHE A 43 9.89 1.79 -9.49
C PHE A 43 9.12 0.83 -8.57
N LEU A 44 9.83 -0.09 -7.91
CA LEU A 44 9.20 -1.04 -6.98
C LEU A 44 8.60 -0.35 -5.76
N ALA A 45 9.22 0.73 -5.28
CA ALA A 45 8.66 1.49 -4.17
C ALA A 45 7.36 2.19 -4.57
N TYR A 46 7.35 2.83 -5.73
CA TYR A 46 6.16 3.47 -6.29
C TYR A 46 5.04 2.45 -6.54
N ARG A 47 5.34 1.34 -7.21
CA ARG A 47 4.36 0.28 -7.53
C ARG A 47 3.74 -0.31 -6.26
N ASN A 48 4.57 -0.64 -5.26
CA ASN A 48 4.08 -1.24 -4.02
C ASN A 48 3.24 -0.25 -3.22
N LYS A 49 3.62 1.03 -3.19
CA LYS A 49 2.83 2.09 -2.55
C LYS A 49 1.43 2.15 -3.17
N VAL A 50 1.33 2.15 -4.50
CA VAL A 50 0.03 2.20 -5.19
C VAL A 50 -0.82 0.97 -4.86
N ILE A 51 -0.23 -0.23 -4.83
CA ILE A 51 -0.94 -1.47 -4.48
C ILE A 51 -1.46 -1.41 -3.04
N PHE A 52 -0.61 -1.03 -2.07
CA PHE A 52 -1.00 -0.98 -0.67
C PHE A 52 -2.01 0.13 -0.39
N GLN A 53 -1.87 1.30 -1.00
CA GLN A 53 -2.86 2.36 -0.90
C GLN A 53 -4.22 1.92 -1.46
N THR A 54 -4.21 1.24 -2.61
CA THR A 54 -5.44 0.69 -3.21
C THR A 54 -6.06 -0.36 -2.28
N THR A 55 -5.24 -1.22 -1.69
CA THR A 55 -5.67 -2.26 -0.72
C THR A 55 -6.34 -1.63 0.50
N LEU A 56 -5.70 -0.62 1.10
CA LEU A 56 -6.22 0.09 2.27
C LEU A 56 -7.53 0.84 1.95
N ASN A 57 -7.62 1.47 0.78
CA ASN A 57 -8.85 2.11 0.33
C ASN A 57 -9.98 1.09 0.17
N LEU A 58 -9.72 -0.07 -0.43
CA LEU A 58 -10.71 -1.15 -0.57
C LEU A 58 -11.20 -1.65 0.79
N ARG A 59 -10.31 -1.83 1.78
CA ARG A 59 -10.70 -2.21 3.15
C ARG A 59 -11.55 -1.15 3.84
N ARG A 60 -11.32 0.14 3.56
CA ARG A 60 -12.10 1.26 4.11
C ARG A 60 -13.46 1.44 3.44
N GLU A 61 -13.55 1.17 2.13
CA GLU A 61 -14.79 1.26 1.34
C GLU A 61 -15.69 0.03 1.57
N PHE A 62 -15.08 -1.13 1.78
CA PHE A 62 -15.75 -2.39 2.07
C PHE A 62 -15.18 -2.97 3.37
N PRO A 63 -15.44 -2.33 4.53
CA PRO A 63 -15.15 -2.95 5.80
C PRO A 63 -15.99 -4.22 5.84
N SER A 64 -15.35 -5.37 5.73
CA SER A 64 -15.99 -6.65 5.94
C SER A 64 -16.80 -6.59 7.23
N GLN A 65 -18.01 -7.16 7.23
CA GLN A 65 -18.94 -7.23 8.38
C GLN A 65 -18.43 -8.11 9.54
N HIS A 66 -17.16 -7.99 9.91
CA HIS A 66 -16.47 -8.92 10.79
C HIS A 66 -15.68 -8.20 11.89
N GLU A 67 -16.26 -7.13 12.42
CA GLU A 67 -16.10 -6.82 13.85
C GLU A 67 -17.08 -7.73 14.61
N ASN A 68 -16.58 -8.87 15.08
CA ASN A 68 -17.17 -9.63 16.20
C ASN A 68 -16.15 -9.66 17.33
#